data_AF-A0A319EX08-F1
#
_entry.id   AF-A0A319EX08-F1
#
_cell.length_a   1.000
_cell.length_b   1.000
_cell.length_c   1.000
_cell.angle_alpha   90.00
_cell.angle_beta   90.00
_cell.angle_gamma   90.00
#
_symmetry.space_group_name_H-M   'P 1'
#
loop_
_entity.id
_entity.type
_entity.pdbx_description
1 polymer ?
#
loop_
_entity_poly.entity_id
_entity_poly.type
_entity_poly.pdbx_seq_one_letter_code
_entity_poly.pdbx_strand_id
1 'polypeptide(L)'
;MPMLEASHRLDSEGDVMRLSTYQFFHPVNIALQEVAPPGTKVICSFEKPGDRSSRFDVQWALYSTNNVLLKILAVLEVKNTHIIHKSEFTPGEATEETVDTRIGQAMSTGPQLTFLRGNAIWLSKQAAKYTETCPYVAVFDYNAIFAFNYALQNSNRGGAVRGTYFDESSRTSKMTFRLFLFAFVVRPLVRYKLSLQQQQG
;
A
#
# COMPACT_ATOMS: atom_id res chain seq x y z
N MET A 1 -11.51 15.52 1.75
CA MET A 1 -10.40 16.37 2.28
C MET A 1 -10.57 16.47 3.78
N PRO A 2 -9.50 16.42 4.61
CA PRO A 2 -9.61 17.00 5.95
C PRO A 2 -10.15 18.42 5.77
N MET A 3 -11.08 18.83 6.63
CA MET A 3 -11.70 20.15 6.56
C MET A 3 -10.57 21.18 6.37
N LEU A 4 -10.55 21.88 5.24
CA LEU A 4 -9.65 23.01 5.04
C LEU A 4 -10.06 24.02 6.13
N GLU A 5 -9.32 24.03 7.23
CA GLU A 5 -9.39 25.15 8.15
C GLU A 5 -9.16 26.40 7.29
N ALA A 6 -10.06 27.38 7.36
CA ALA A 6 -10.04 28.56 6.49
C ALA A 6 -8.72 29.36 6.56
N SER A 7 -7.86 29.05 7.55
CA SER A 7 -6.53 29.59 7.76
C SER A 7 -5.43 28.99 6.85
N HIS A 8 -5.66 27.85 6.20
CA HIS A 8 -4.61 27.15 5.43
C HIS A 8 -4.97 27.05 3.95
N ARG A 9 -4.08 27.58 3.11
CA ARG A 9 -4.17 27.49 1.65
C ARG A 9 -3.24 26.38 1.15
N LEU A 10 -3.80 25.36 0.50
CA LEU A 10 -3.06 24.27 -0.13
C LEU A 10 -3.15 24.48 -1.65
N ASP A 11 -2.13 25.11 -2.24
CA ASP A 11 -2.15 25.50 -3.66
C ASP A 11 -1.40 24.52 -4.56
N SER A 12 -0.50 23.69 -3.99
CA SER A 12 0.31 22.76 -4.76
C SER A 12 0.18 21.31 -4.27
N GLU A 13 0.46 20.36 -5.15
CA GLU A 13 0.63 18.94 -4.78
C GLU A 13 1.69 18.78 -3.69
N GLY A 14 2.75 19.60 -3.73
CA GLY A 14 3.78 19.62 -2.70
C GLY A 14 3.26 20.01 -1.31
N ASP A 15 2.28 20.90 -1.21
CA ASP A 15 1.69 21.30 0.08
C ASP A 15 0.80 20.21 0.65
N VAL A 16 0.02 19.55 -0.21
CA VAL A 16 -0.78 18.38 0.16
C VAL A 16 0.12 17.24 0.63
N MET A 17 1.24 17.00 -0.05
CA MET A 17 2.22 15.98 0.34
C MET A 17 2.91 16.32 1.66
N ARG A 18 3.35 17.56 1.88
CA ARG A 18 3.93 17.99 3.17
C ARG A 18 2.94 17.82 4.32
N LEU A 19 1.69 18.25 4.13
CA LEU A 19 0.65 18.08 5.14
C LEU A 19 0.40 16.59 5.43
N SER A 20 0.35 15.76 4.38
CA SER A 20 0.24 14.30 4.50
C SER A 20 1.43 13.72 5.28
N THR A 21 2.64 14.18 5.04
CA THR A 21 3.83 13.77 5.80
C THR A 21 3.66 14.02 7.29
N TYR A 22 3.24 15.22 7.69
CA TYR A 22 3.09 15.55 9.10
C TYR A 22 1.89 14.89 9.76
N GLN A 23 0.72 14.95 9.12
CA GLN A 23 -0.54 14.53 9.73
C GLN A 23 -0.82 13.04 9.56
N PHE A 24 -0.26 12.40 8.54
CA PHE A 24 -0.65 11.05 8.17
C PHE A 24 0.51 10.07 8.29
N PHE A 25 1.64 10.35 7.63
CA PHE A 25 2.74 9.40 7.53
C PHE A 25 3.66 9.40 8.75
N HIS A 26 3.93 10.56 9.35
CA HIS A 26 4.86 10.68 10.49
C HIS A 26 4.40 9.89 11.73
N PRO A 27 3.14 9.99 12.21
CA PRO A 27 2.68 9.19 13.33
C PRO A 27 2.77 7.68 13.06
N VAL A 28 2.46 7.25 11.83
CA VAL A 28 2.59 5.85 11.41
C VAL A 28 4.04 5.41 11.44
N ASN A 29 4.97 6.24 10.97
CA ASN A 29 6.39 5.92 10.96
C ASN A 29 6.98 5.80 12.37
N ILE A 30 6.57 6.66 13.32
CA ILE A 30 6.95 6.53 14.73
C ILE A 30 6.49 5.17 15.27
N ALA A 31 5.21 4.84 15.11
CA ALA A 31 4.67 3.57 15.59
C ALA A 31 5.36 2.36 14.95
N LEU A 32 5.69 2.41 13.65
CA LEU A 32 6.43 1.36 12.96
C LEU A 32 7.84 1.19 13.52
N GLN A 33 8.52 2.28 13.88
CA GLN A 33 9.86 2.22 14.45
C GLN A 33 9.87 1.55 15.83
N GLU A 34 8.87 1.78 16.67
CA GLU A 34 8.71 1.13 17.97
C GLU A 34 8.62 -0.40 17.85
N VAL A 35 8.04 -0.89 16.75
CA VAL A 35 7.91 -2.32 16.47
C VAL A 35 8.97 -2.83 15.50
N ALA A 36 10.01 -2.06 15.16
CA ALA A 36 11.09 -2.52 14.30
C ALA A 36 12.05 -3.47 15.04
N PRO A 37 12.80 -4.35 14.34
CA PRO A 37 13.86 -5.13 14.97
C PRO A 37 14.96 -4.22 15.56
N PRO A 38 15.61 -4.60 16.67
CA PRO A 38 16.79 -3.90 17.17
C PRO A 38 17.88 -3.76 16.09
N GLY A 39 18.61 -2.65 16.09
CA GLY A 39 19.65 -2.39 15.09
C GLY A 39 19.12 -2.01 13.70
N THR A 40 17.82 -1.70 13.57
CA THR A 40 17.21 -1.27 12.31
C THR A 40 16.46 0.05 12.44
N LYS A 41 16.25 0.71 11.30
CA LYS A 41 15.54 1.98 11.15
C LYS A 41 14.48 1.87 10.07
N VAL A 42 13.25 2.29 10.35
CA VAL A 42 12.17 2.42 9.36
C VAL A 42 12.17 3.84 8.83
N ILE A 43 12.39 3.97 7.53
CA ILE A 43 12.42 5.24 6.83
C ILE A 43 11.23 5.31 5.87
N CYS A 44 10.37 6.30 6.09
CA CYS A 44 9.38 6.74 5.11
C CYS A 44 10.02 7.79 4.20
N SER A 45 10.03 7.54 2.90
CA SER A 45 10.61 8.43 1.88
C SER A 45 9.56 8.78 0.83
N PHE A 46 9.73 9.96 0.22
CA PHE A 46 8.89 10.46 -0.86
C PHE A 46 9.72 10.60 -2.12
N GLU A 47 9.07 10.42 -3.28
CA GLU A 47 9.63 10.73 -4.59
C GLU A 47 10.97 10.03 -4.91
N LYS A 48 11.23 8.85 -4.33
CA LYS A 48 12.48 8.12 -4.62
C LYS A 48 12.45 7.53 -6.03
N PRO A 49 13.52 7.69 -6.83
CA PRO A 49 13.67 6.91 -8.06
C PRO A 49 13.86 5.44 -7.68
N GLY A 50 12.97 4.57 -8.16
CA GLY A 50 13.20 3.12 -8.13
C GLY A 50 14.27 2.71 -9.15
N ASP A 51 14.81 1.50 -8.99
CA ASP A 51 15.93 0.95 -9.79
C ASP A 51 15.69 0.91 -11.32
N ARG A 52 14.44 1.12 -11.77
CA ARG A 52 14.03 1.06 -13.19
C ARG A 52 13.04 2.18 -13.59
N SER A 53 13.32 3.44 -13.26
CA SER A 53 12.59 4.64 -13.73
C SER A 53 11.19 4.91 -13.15
N SER A 54 10.65 4.02 -12.30
CA SER A 54 9.37 4.28 -11.64
C SER A 54 9.61 5.01 -10.31
N ARG A 55 9.15 6.26 -10.22
CA ARG A 55 9.19 7.05 -8.99
C ARG A 55 8.03 6.62 -8.09
N PHE A 56 8.31 6.28 -6.83
CA PHE A 56 7.26 6.03 -5.85
C PHE A 56 6.80 7.35 -5.24
N ASP A 57 5.50 7.53 -5.02
CA ASP A 57 5.01 8.68 -4.26
C ASP A 57 5.45 8.59 -2.79
N VAL A 58 5.21 7.43 -2.17
CA VAL A 58 5.63 7.13 -0.79
C VAL A 58 6.17 5.70 -0.69
N GLN A 59 7.27 5.55 0.04
CA GLN A 59 7.91 4.26 0.28
C GLN A 59 8.29 4.13 1.75
N TRP A 60 7.95 3.00 2.37
CA TRP A 60 8.55 2.56 3.65
C TRP A 60 9.62 1.53 3.39
N ALA A 61 10.81 1.77 3.93
CA ALA A 61 11.94 0.87 3.82
C ALA A 61 12.66 0.68 5.16
N LEU A 62 13.17 -0.52 5.37
CA LEU A 62 13.95 -0.91 6.53
C LEU A 62 15.43 -0.79 6.19
N TYR A 63 16.18 -0.10 7.05
CA TYR A 63 17.62 0.06 6.95
C TYR A 63 18.31 -0.49 8.19
N SER A 64 19.58 -0.84 8.08
CA SER A 64 20.44 -1.04 9.24
C SER A 64 20.77 0.32 9.90
N THR A 65 21.29 0.30 11.12
CA THR A 65 21.82 1.51 11.77
C THR A 65 22.91 2.21 10.96
N ASN A 66 23.64 1.46 10.14
CA ASN A 66 24.68 1.92 9.22
C ASN A 66 24.13 2.38 7.85
N ASN A 67 22.82 2.61 7.74
CA ASN A 67 22.14 3.11 6.54
C ASN A 67 22.22 2.18 5.32
N VAL A 68 22.40 0.87 5.53
CA VAL A 68 22.27 -0.13 4.45
C VAL A 68 20.81 -0.49 4.28
N LEU A 69 20.28 -0.42 3.05
CA LEU A 69 18.92 -0.86 2.74
C LEU A 69 18.81 -2.38 2.96
N LEU A 70 17.92 -2.79 3.85
CA LEU A 70 17.67 -4.20 4.15
C LEU A 70 16.45 -4.71 3.38
N LYS A 71 15.37 -3.93 3.35
CA LYS A 71 14.12 -4.34 2.70
C LYS A 71 13.22 -3.15 2.38
N ILE A 72 12.57 -3.19 1.23
CA ILE A 72 11.43 -2.30 0.94
C ILE A 72 10.18 -2.97 1.51
N LEU A 73 9.55 -2.30 2.48
CA LEU A 73 8.43 -2.85 3.24
C LEU A 73 7.13 -2.64 2.49
N ALA A 74 6.87 -1.43 2.00
CA ALA A 74 5.63 -1.09 1.33
C ALA A 74 5.80 0.14 0.43
N VAL A 75 4.95 0.21 -0.59
CA VAL A 75 4.78 1.36 -1.49
C VAL A 75 3.34 1.86 -1.39
N LEU A 76 3.16 3.17 -1.35
CA LEU A 76 1.86 3.83 -1.44
C LEU A 76 1.89 4.85 -2.58
N GLU A 77 0.96 4.66 -3.51
CA GLU A 77 0.68 5.56 -4.61
C GLU A 77 -0.45 6.50 -4.21
N VAL A 78 -0.24 7.79 -4.33
CA VAL A 78 -1.23 8.82 -4.00
C VAL A 78 -1.92 9.26 -5.28
N LYS A 79 -3.24 9.30 -5.27
CA LYS A 79 -4.06 9.69 -6.42
C LYS A 79 -4.99 10.85 -6.08
N ASN A 80 -5.50 11.49 -7.12
CA ASN A 80 -6.54 12.51 -7.00
C ASN A 80 -7.74 11.97 -6.24
N THR A 81 -8.42 12.83 -5.48
CA THR A 81 -9.51 12.41 -4.61
C THR A 81 -10.70 11.80 -5.37
N HIS A 82 -11.38 10.82 -4.76
CA HIS A 82 -12.60 10.19 -5.26
C HIS A 82 -12.41 9.35 -6.54
N ILE A 83 -11.20 8.79 -6.73
CA ILE A 83 -10.91 7.89 -7.85
C ILE A 83 -10.98 6.41 -7.45
N ILE A 84 -10.97 6.13 -6.14
CA ILE A 84 -11.11 4.77 -5.58
C ILE A 84 -12.57 4.58 -5.17
N HIS A 85 -13.31 3.77 -5.93
CA HIS A 85 -14.71 3.46 -5.64
C HIS A 85 -14.85 2.05 -5.08
N LYS A 86 -15.50 1.93 -3.92
CA LYS A 86 -15.73 0.63 -3.26
C LYS A 86 -16.27 -0.45 -4.21
N SER A 87 -17.31 -0.13 -4.99
CA SER A 87 -17.97 -1.07 -5.92
C SER A 87 -17.06 -1.57 -7.06
N GLU A 88 -15.97 -0.87 -7.37
CA GLU A 88 -15.02 -1.25 -8.41
C GLU A 88 -13.90 -2.15 -7.87
N PHE A 89 -13.57 -2.01 -6.59
CA PHE A 89 -12.46 -2.69 -5.92
C PHE A 89 -12.91 -3.92 -5.13
N THR A 90 -14.03 -3.86 -4.42
CA THR A 90 -14.50 -4.97 -3.56
C THR A 90 -14.75 -6.29 -4.30
N PRO A 91 -15.18 -6.32 -5.58
CA PRO A 91 -15.30 -7.59 -6.29
C PRO A 91 -13.94 -8.30 -6.49
N GLY A 92 -12.83 -7.57 -6.43
CA GLY A 92 -11.48 -8.11 -6.48
C GLY A 92 -11.00 -8.75 -5.18
N GLU A 93 -11.61 -8.42 -4.03
CA GLU A 93 -11.12 -8.88 -2.73
C GLU A 93 -11.10 -10.40 -2.62
N ALA A 94 -10.00 -10.92 -2.06
CA ALA A 94 -9.76 -12.34 -1.86
C ALA A 94 -9.00 -12.57 -0.55
N THR A 95 -9.32 -13.68 0.12
CA THR A 95 -8.63 -14.16 1.33
C THR A 95 -7.54 -15.18 0.98
N GLU A 96 -6.79 -15.70 1.96
CA GLU A 96 -5.80 -16.77 1.71
C GLU A 96 -6.46 -18.06 1.26
N GLU A 97 -7.66 -18.33 1.78
CA GLU A 97 -8.42 -19.55 1.52
C GLU A 97 -9.14 -19.51 0.17
N THR A 98 -9.45 -18.31 -0.34
CA THR A 98 -10.28 -18.13 -1.55
C THR A 98 -9.47 -17.70 -2.77
N VAL A 99 -8.19 -17.36 -2.62
CA VAL A 99 -7.38 -16.74 -3.68
C VAL A 99 -7.26 -17.62 -4.92
N ASP A 100 -6.93 -18.90 -4.79
CA ASP A 100 -6.68 -19.79 -5.94
C ASP A 100 -7.95 -20.01 -6.75
N THR A 101 -9.07 -20.25 -6.06
CA THR A 101 -10.40 -20.38 -6.68
C THR A 101 -10.78 -19.09 -7.41
N ARG A 102 -10.54 -17.92 -6.81
CA ARG A 102 -10.86 -16.64 -7.44
C ARG A 102 -9.94 -16.32 -8.61
N ILE A 103 -8.67 -16.70 -8.58
CA ILE A 103 -7.77 -16.58 -9.74
C ILE A 103 -8.32 -17.41 -10.89
N GLY A 104 -8.69 -18.68 -10.64
CA GLY A 104 -9.27 -19.56 -11.67
C GLY A 104 -10.56 -19.00 -12.27
N GLN A 105 -11.44 -18.44 -11.43
CA GLN A 105 -12.68 -17.81 -11.90
C GLN A 105 -12.45 -16.48 -12.64
N ALA A 106 -11.43 -15.70 -12.25
CA ALA A 106 -11.14 -14.44 -12.93
C ALA A 106 -10.65 -14.68 -14.38
N MET A 107 -10.01 -15.82 -14.65
CA MET A 107 -9.63 -16.21 -16.01
C MET A 107 -10.82 -16.39 -16.96
N SER A 108 -12.05 -16.56 -16.43
CA SER A 108 -13.27 -16.68 -17.24
C SER A 108 -14.05 -15.37 -17.38
N THR A 109 -13.61 -14.25 -16.77
CA THR A 109 -14.35 -12.97 -16.78
C THR A 109 -14.17 -12.14 -18.06
N GLY A 110 -13.60 -12.71 -19.12
CA GLY A 110 -13.39 -12.03 -20.41
C GLY A 110 -12.04 -11.32 -20.52
N PRO A 111 -11.87 -10.31 -21.39
CA PRO A 111 -10.56 -9.85 -21.87
C PRO A 111 -9.64 -9.24 -20.79
N GLN A 112 -10.17 -8.87 -19.63
CA GLN A 112 -9.39 -8.24 -18.55
C GLN A 112 -8.91 -9.22 -17.48
N LEU A 113 -9.44 -10.46 -17.48
CA LEU A 113 -9.05 -11.57 -16.58
C LEU A 113 -9.13 -11.26 -15.07
N THR A 114 -9.90 -10.25 -14.67
CA THR A 114 -9.99 -9.75 -13.30
C THR A 114 -11.43 -9.54 -12.87
N PHE A 115 -11.65 -9.48 -11.55
CA PHE A 115 -12.93 -9.06 -10.97
C PHE A 115 -12.99 -7.55 -10.71
N LEU A 116 -11.85 -6.85 -10.75
CA LEU A 116 -11.84 -5.39 -10.70
C LEU A 116 -12.65 -4.80 -11.85
N ARG A 117 -13.29 -3.67 -11.60
CA ARG A 117 -14.15 -3.00 -12.59
C ARG A 117 -13.70 -1.55 -12.79
N GLY A 118 -14.16 -0.94 -13.88
CA GLY A 118 -13.97 0.49 -14.13
C GLY A 118 -12.53 0.96 -13.93
N ASN A 119 -12.35 1.98 -13.09
CA ASN A 119 -11.05 2.60 -12.86
C ASN A 119 -10.09 1.69 -12.08
N ALA A 120 -10.60 0.78 -11.24
CA ALA A 120 -9.78 -0.14 -10.46
C ALA A 120 -8.86 -1.02 -11.33
N ILE A 121 -9.29 -1.38 -12.54
CA ILE A 121 -8.47 -2.15 -13.50
C ILE A 121 -7.20 -1.37 -13.87
N TRP A 122 -7.33 -0.09 -14.20
CA TRP A 122 -6.22 0.75 -14.61
C TRP A 122 -5.29 1.07 -13.44
N LEU A 123 -5.85 1.36 -12.27
CA LEU A 123 -5.09 1.58 -11.04
C LEU A 123 -4.29 0.36 -10.63
N SER A 124 -4.88 -0.84 -10.77
CA SER A 124 -4.15 -2.09 -10.56
C SER A 124 -2.98 -2.24 -11.52
N LYS A 125 -3.19 -2.02 -12.82
CA LYS A 125 -2.11 -2.11 -13.83
C LYS A 125 -0.97 -1.13 -13.51
N GLN A 126 -1.29 0.08 -13.07
CA GLN A 126 -0.29 1.06 -12.63
C GLN A 126 0.43 0.60 -11.37
N ALA A 127 -0.28 0.11 -10.36
CA ALA A 127 0.30 -0.41 -9.12
C ALA A 127 1.18 -1.65 -9.36
N ALA A 128 0.84 -2.47 -10.35
CA ALA A 128 1.57 -3.69 -10.70
C ALA A 128 3.01 -3.41 -11.16
N LYS A 129 3.33 -2.21 -11.67
CA LYS A 129 4.71 -1.86 -12.06
C LYS A 129 5.68 -1.85 -10.86
N TYR A 130 5.17 -1.78 -9.64
CA TYR A 130 5.96 -1.72 -8.42
C TYR A 130 6.27 -3.10 -7.83
N THR A 131 5.65 -4.18 -8.35
CA THR A 131 5.75 -5.52 -7.77
C THR A 131 7.13 -6.15 -7.91
N GLU A 132 7.88 -5.78 -8.94
CA GLU A 132 9.28 -6.17 -9.10
C GLU A 132 10.14 -5.70 -7.92
N THR A 133 9.77 -4.57 -7.30
CA THR A 133 10.50 -3.96 -6.19
C THR A 133 9.89 -4.32 -4.83
N CYS A 134 8.56 -4.28 -4.73
CA CYS A 134 7.85 -4.56 -3.49
C CYS A 134 6.47 -5.17 -3.78
N PRO A 135 6.13 -6.34 -3.23
CA PRO A 135 4.83 -6.95 -3.44
C PRO A 135 3.69 -6.30 -2.64
N TYR A 136 4.00 -5.38 -1.72
CA TYR A 136 3.04 -4.66 -0.90
C TYR A 136 2.87 -3.25 -1.45
N VAL A 137 1.81 -3.06 -2.23
CA VAL A 137 1.51 -1.80 -2.90
C VAL A 137 0.12 -1.35 -2.50
N ALA A 138 -0.09 -0.09 -2.17
CA ALA A 138 -1.42 0.47 -1.94
C ALA A 138 -1.65 1.69 -2.82
N VAL A 139 -2.92 1.96 -3.15
CA VAL A 139 -3.36 3.22 -3.76
C VAL A 139 -4.24 3.96 -2.75
N PHE A 140 -4.03 5.27 -2.61
CA PHE A 140 -4.78 6.12 -1.67
C PHE A 140 -5.20 7.42 -2.33
N ASP A 141 -6.44 7.82 -2.11
CA ASP A 141 -7.01 9.02 -2.71
C ASP A 141 -7.58 10.01 -1.67
N TYR A 142 -7.11 9.91 -0.42
CA TYR A 142 -7.61 10.70 0.72
C TYR A 142 -9.04 10.38 1.19
N ASN A 143 -9.82 9.61 0.44
CA ASN A 143 -11.17 9.18 0.85
C ASN A 143 -11.27 7.66 1.01
N ALA A 144 -10.40 6.91 0.34
CA ALA A 144 -10.29 5.48 0.45
C ALA A 144 -8.83 5.03 0.18
N ILE A 145 -8.51 3.84 0.65
CA ILE A 145 -7.27 3.12 0.35
C ILE A 145 -7.61 1.73 -0.16
N PHE A 146 -6.88 1.27 -1.16
CA PHE A 146 -6.88 -0.13 -1.56
C PHE A 146 -5.47 -0.69 -1.48
N ALA A 147 -5.25 -1.62 -0.56
CA ALA A 147 -3.96 -2.29 -0.38
C ALA A 147 -3.92 -3.57 -1.21
N PHE A 148 -3.10 -3.57 -2.26
CA PHE A 148 -2.78 -4.75 -3.05
C PHE A 148 -1.80 -5.66 -2.29
N ASN A 149 -2.01 -6.97 -2.40
CA ASN A 149 -1.10 -7.99 -1.89
C ASN A 149 -0.65 -8.88 -3.05
N TYR A 150 0.40 -8.44 -3.74
CA TYR A 150 1.00 -9.16 -4.86
C TYR A 150 1.92 -10.31 -4.40
N ALA A 151 2.20 -10.44 -3.10
CA ALA A 151 3.08 -11.49 -2.57
C ALA A 151 2.52 -12.91 -2.77
N LEU A 152 1.25 -13.01 -3.18
CA LEU A 152 0.52 -14.25 -3.38
C LEU A 152 0.07 -14.42 -4.83
N GLN A 153 0.51 -13.55 -5.74
CA GLN A 153 0.29 -13.69 -7.17
C GLN A 153 1.57 -14.18 -7.87
N ASN A 154 1.49 -15.36 -8.48
CA ASN A 154 2.42 -15.78 -9.52
C ASN A 154 1.81 -15.42 -10.89
N SER A 155 2.00 -14.18 -11.38
CA SER A 155 2.17 -13.87 -12.81
C SER A 155 1.85 -12.41 -13.16
N ASN A 156 2.75 -11.83 -13.96
CA ASN A 156 2.58 -10.57 -14.68
C ASN A 156 1.58 -10.77 -15.82
N ARG A 157 0.31 -10.42 -15.59
CA ARG A 157 -0.72 -9.94 -16.54
C ARG A 157 -2.11 -10.44 -16.10
N GLY A 158 -2.82 -9.58 -15.37
CA GLY A 158 -4.28 -9.65 -15.30
C GLY A 158 -4.89 -10.61 -14.28
N GLY A 159 -4.13 -11.25 -13.39
CA GLY A 159 -4.72 -12.12 -12.34
C GLY A 159 -5.61 -11.36 -11.33
N ALA A 160 -6.53 -12.09 -10.68
CA ALA A 160 -7.42 -11.56 -9.64
C ALA A 160 -6.61 -10.82 -8.56
N VAL A 161 -6.76 -9.50 -8.53
CA VAL A 161 -6.04 -8.66 -7.57
C VAL A 161 -6.47 -9.01 -6.16
N ARG A 162 -5.56 -9.58 -5.39
CA ARG A 162 -5.78 -9.67 -3.96
C ARG A 162 -5.55 -8.31 -3.34
N GLY A 163 -6.55 -7.79 -2.63
CA GLY A 163 -6.36 -6.61 -1.83
C GLY A 163 -7.46 -6.39 -0.82
N THR A 164 -7.36 -5.27 -0.12
CA THR A 164 -8.33 -4.87 0.91
C THR A 164 -8.67 -3.40 0.68
N TYR A 165 -9.94 -3.13 0.43
CA TYR A 165 -10.51 -1.80 0.41
C TYR A 165 -10.76 -1.32 1.83
N PHE A 166 -10.48 -0.05 2.08
CA PHE A 166 -10.82 0.62 3.33
C PHE A 166 -11.18 2.09 3.09
N ASP A 167 -12.22 2.54 3.76
CA ASP A 167 -12.55 3.96 3.94
C ASP A 167 -12.99 4.19 5.39
N GLU A 168 -12.76 5.39 5.91
CA GLU A 168 -13.11 5.74 7.29
C GLU A 168 -14.62 5.99 7.47
N SER A 169 -15.39 6.11 6.39
CA SER A 169 -16.85 6.30 6.44
C SER A 169 -17.60 5.01 6.79
N SER A 170 -16.96 3.86 6.55
CA SER A 170 -17.50 2.56 6.85
C SER A 170 -17.53 2.28 8.36
N ARG A 171 -18.52 1.51 8.84
CA ARG A 171 -18.72 1.17 10.27
C ARG A 171 -17.66 0.20 10.82
N THR A 172 -16.39 0.41 10.51
CA THR A 172 -15.28 -0.37 11.05
C THR A 172 -14.87 0.17 12.41
N SER A 173 -14.87 -0.71 13.42
CA SER A 173 -14.55 -0.44 14.82
C SER A 173 -13.28 0.40 15.01
N LYS A 174 -13.40 1.73 15.21
CA LYS A 174 -12.29 2.66 15.51
C LYS A 174 -11.11 2.62 14.51
N MET A 175 -11.26 1.97 13.35
CA MET A 175 -10.19 1.87 12.36
C MET A 175 -10.07 3.21 11.66
N THR A 176 -8.82 3.67 11.50
CA THR A 176 -8.48 4.91 10.78
C THR A 176 -7.52 4.56 9.67
N PHE A 177 -7.33 5.47 8.71
CA PHE A 177 -6.31 5.32 7.68
C PHE A 177 -4.92 5.12 8.29
N ARG A 178 -4.63 5.77 9.43
CA ARG A 178 -3.34 5.63 10.12
C ARG A 178 -3.15 4.21 10.64
N LEU A 179 -4.18 3.64 11.27
CA LEU A 179 -4.15 2.26 11.76
C LEU A 179 -4.10 1.25 10.62
N PHE A 180 -4.85 1.51 9.54
CA PHE A 180 -4.82 0.68 8.34
C PHE A 180 -3.42 0.68 7.71
N LEU A 181 -2.82 1.85 7.51
CA LEU A 181 -1.45 1.95 6.99
C LEU A 181 -0.43 1.29 7.91
N PHE A 182 -0.54 1.49 9.22
CA PHE A 182 0.31 0.79 10.19
C PHE A 182 0.20 -0.73 10.01
N ALA A 183 -1.01 -1.28 9.96
CA ALA A 183 -1.25 -2.71 9.76
C ALA A 183 -0.71 -3.21 8.40
N PHE A 184 -0.84 -2.40 7.35
CA PHE A 184 -0.34 -2.70 6.03
C PHE A 184 1.19 -2.81 6.00
N VAL A 185 1.91 -1.86 6.61
CA VAL A 185 3.39 -1.83 6.60
C VAL A 185 4.01 -2.75 7.66
N VAL A 186 3.34 -2.98 8.80
CA VAL A 186 3.85 -3.86 9.86
C VAL A 186 3.89 -5.31 9.42
N ARG A 187 2.99 -5.75 8.53
CA ARG A 187 2.93 -7.12 8.01
C ARG A 187 4.26 -7.57 7.36
N PRO A 188 4.83 -6.86 6.36
CA PRO A 188 6.14 -7.19 5.82
C PRO A 188 7.29 -7.07 6.83
N LEU A 189 7.18 -6.15 7.79
CA LEU A 189 8.18 -5.97 8.86
C LEU A 189 8.22 -7.19 9.80
N VAL A 190 7.06 -7.69 10.22
CA VAL A 190 6.95 -8.91 11.03
C VAL A 190 7.47 -10.12 10.27
N ARG A 191 7.15 -10.25 8.97
CA ARG A 191 7.70 -11.33 8.13
C ARG A 191 9.23 -11.29 8.07
N TYR A 192 9.83 -10.09 8.00
CA TYR A 192 11.27 -9.94 8.05
C TYR A 192 11.85 -10.40 9.41
N LYS A 193 11.24 -10.01 10.53
CA LYS A 193 11.64 -10.48 11.87
C LYS A 193 11.66 -12.01 11.97
N LEU A 194 10.59 -12.65 11.49
CA LEU A 194 10.48 -14.11 11.51
C LEU A 194 11.58 -14.77 10.66
N SER A 195 11.93 -14.21 9.50
CA SER A 195 13.01 -14.75 8.68
C SER A 195 14.38 -14.65 9.33
N LEU A 196 14.64 -13.64 10.17
CA LEU A 196 15.90 -13.53 10.91
C LEU A 196 16.00 -14.60 12.01
N GLN A 197 14.89 -14.89 12.70
CA GLN A 197 14.85 -15.91 13.75
C GLN A 197 15.11 -17.32 13.20
N GLN A 198 14.61 -17.61 11.98
CA GLN A 198 14.82 -18.89 11.29
C GLN A 198 16.26 -19.08 10.79
N GLN A 199 17.04 -18.02 10.64
CA GLN A 199 18.45 -18.10 10.23
C GLN A 199 19.43 -18.26 11.39
N GLN A 200 18.95 -18.11 12.63
CA GLN A 200 19.76 -18.17 13.85
C GLN A 200 19.56 -19.46 14.67
N GLY A 201 18.65 -20.34 14.26
CA GLY A 201 18.39 -21.65 14.87
C GLY A 201 18.74 -22.77 13.92
#